data_AF-A0A920LJ10-F1
#
_entry.id   AF-A0A920LJ10-F1
#
_cell.length_a   1.000
_cell.length_b   1.000
_cell.length_c   1.000
_cell.angle_alpha   90.00
_cell.angle_beta   90.00
_cell.angle_gamma   90.00
#
_symmetry.space_group_name_H-M   'P 1'
#
loop_
_entity.id
_entity.type
_entity.pdbx_description
1 polymer ?
#
loop_
_entity_poly.entity_id
_entity_poly.type
_entity_poly.pdbx_seq_one_letter_code
_entity_poly.pdbx_strand_id
1 'polypeptide(L)'
;MDPSTYKFDTLSLHGGHQPDKNYGSRAVPIYQTTSYVFQDTDHAAALFNLEQGGHIYSRISNPTVGVLEERVCALEGGTAAIATASGQSAVYLAIMTLANAGDHIVASSQLYGGTVNLLRLTLPRFGITTTFVKPGDTEGF
;
A
#
# COMPACT_ATOMS: atom_id res chain seq x y z
N MET A 1 -0.75 11.47 16.38
CA MET A 1 -0.69 10.41 17.40
C MET A 1 0.59 9.65 17.12
N ASP A 2 1.56 9.63 18.03
CA ASP A 2 2.76 8.82 17.84
C ASP A 2 2.39 7.34 18.00
N PRO A 3 2.49 6.49 16.96
CA PRO A 3 2.10 5.09 17.04
C PRO A 3 2.89 4.31 18.09
N SER A 4 4.16 4.70 18.34
CA SER A 4 5.05 4.01 19.30
C SER A 4 4.57 4.10 20.75
N THR A 5 3.67 5.05 21.05
CA THR A 5 3.18 5.30 22.40
C THR A 5 2.00 4.40 22.79
N TYR A 6 1.32 3.78 21.82
CA TYR A 6 0.05 3.06 22.05
C TYR A 6 0.17 1.57 21.74
N LYS A 7 -0.72 0.78 22.34
CA LYS A 7 -0.77 -0.69 22.14
C LYS A 7 -1.68 -1.07 20.96
N PHE A 8 -1.53 -2.32 20.49
CA PHE A 8 -2.24 -2.88 19.34
C PHE A 8 -3.76 -2.60 19.32
N ASP A 9 -4.47 -2.84 20.42
CA ASP A 9 -5.93 -2.65 20.47
C ASP A 9 -6.33 -1.17 20.31
N THR A 10 -5.54 -0.27 20.89
CA THR A 10 -5.77 1.18 20.77
C THR A 10 -5.49 1.66 19.35
N LEU A 11 -4.41 1.18 18.73
CA LEU A 11 -4.07 1.50 17.34
C LEU A 11 -5.10 0.91 16.36
N SER A 12 -5.61 -0.28 16.64
CA SER A 12 -6.64 -0.92 15.82
C SER A 12 -7.93 -0.10 15.75
N LEU A 13 -8.26 0.61 16.84
CA LEU A 13 -9.44 1.47 16.89
C LEU A 13 -9.17 2.91 16.41
N HIS A 14 -8.02 3.49 16.76
CA HIS A 14 -7.76 4.93 16.61
C HIS A 14 -6.66 5.29 15.60
N GLY A 15 -5.81 4.34 15.20
CA GLY A 15 -4.72 4.57 14.27
C GLY A 15 -5.20 5.18 12.96
N GLY A 16 -4.44 6.14 12.44
CA GLY A 16 -4.72 6.82 11.17
C GLY A 16 -5.95 7.75 11.14
N HIS A 17 -6.69 7.92 12.24
CA HIS A 17 -7.91 8.73 12.23
C HIS A 17 -7.96 9.77 13.36
N GLN A 18 -8.17 11.02 12.97
CA GLN A 18 -8.56 12.11 13.86
C GLN A 18 -10.00 12.54 13.54
N PRO A 19 -10.81 12.94 14.54
CA PRO A 19 -12.17 13.42 14.31
C PRO A 19 -12.21 14.50 13.22
N ASP A 20 -13.26 14.46 12.41
CA ASP A 20 -13.44 15.42 11.31
C ASP A 20 -13.41 16.87 11.82
N LYS A 21 -12.63 17.73 11.17
CA LYS A 21 -12.41 19.11 11.63
C LYS A 21 -13.63 20.01 11.45
N ASN A 22 -14.50 19.70 10.49
CA ASN A 22 -15.63 20.56 10.14
C ASN A 22 -16.86 20.26 11.00
N TYR A 23 -17.11 18.98 11.30
CA TYR A 23 -18.34 18.52 11.95
C TYR A 23 -18.10 17.64 13.19
N GLY A 24 -16.85 17.29 13.51
CA GLY A 24 -16.51 16.51 14.71
C GLY A 24 -16.91 15.03 14.63
N SER A 25 -17.14 14.49 13.44
CA SER A 25 -17.49 13.07 13.27
C SER A 25 -16.38 12.16 13.82
N ARG A 26 -16.76 11.24 14.71
CA ARG A 26 -15.84 10.23 15.28
C ARG A 26 -15.65 9.02 14.36
N ALA A 27 -16.65 8.73 13.53
CA ALA A 27 -16.52 7.76 12.46
C ALA A 27 -15.83 8.42 11.26
N VAL A 28 -15.01 7.64 10.56
CA VAL A 28 -14.33 8.08 9.34
C VAL A 28 -15.39 8.36 8.27
N PRO A 29 -15.50 9.58 7.73
CA PRO A 29 -16.39 9.86 6.62
C PRO A 29 -16.01 9.02 5.38
N ILE A 30 -17.00 8.64 4.58
CA ILE A 30 -16.78 7.93 3.32
C ILE A 30 -16.61 8.95 2.20
N TYR A 31 -15.37 9.15 1.76
CA TYR A 31 -15.02 10.03 0.64
C TYR A 31 -15.20 9.29 -0.69
N GLN A 32 -16.46 9.00 -1.05
CA GLN A 32 -16.82 8.31 -2.30
C GLN A 32 -16.83 9.29 -3.49
N THR A 33 -15.66 9.80 -3.83
CA THR A 33 -15.42 10.68 -4.99
C THR A 33 -14.26 10.13 -5.82
N THR A 34 -14.17 10.57 -7.07
CA THR A 34 -13.02 10.28 -7.95
C THR A 34 -11.97 11.37 -7.90
N SER A 35 -12.36 12.64 -7.78
CA SER A 35 -11.51 13.82 -7.94
C SER A 35 -11.73 14.84 -6.82
N TYR A 36 -10.75 15.72 -6.65
CA TYR A 36 -10.74 16.77 -5.62
C TYR A 36 -10.57 18.14 -6.28
N VAL A 37 -11.25 19.14 -5.72
CA VAL A 37 -11.23 20.52 -6.21
C VAL A 37 -9.99 21.24 -5.70
N PHE A 38 -9.34 22.02 -6.55
CA PHE A 38 -8.23 22.91 -6.17
C PHE A 38 -8.75 24.29 -5.79
N GLN A 39 -8.06 24.97 -4.88
CA GLN A 39 -8.37 26.35 -4.51
C GLN A 39 -8.12 27.31 -5.68
N ASP A 40 -6.98 27.13 -6.36
CA ASP A 40 -6.56 27.86 -7.55
C ASP A 40 -5.52 27.04 -8.36
N THR A 41 -4.94 27.64 -9.40
CA THR A 41 -3.94 27.00 -10.27
C THR A 41 -2.61 26.76 -9.57
N ASP A 42 -2.22 27.62 -8.63
CA ASP A 42 -0.94 27.53 -7.92
C ASP A 42 -0.98 26.36 -6.93
N HIS A 43 -2.10 26.20 -6.21
CA HIS A 43 -2.36 25.04 -5.37
C HIS A 43 -2.34 23.73 -6.18
N ALA A 44 -2.93 23.71 -7.37
CA ALA A 44 -2.88 22.54 -8.24
C ALA A 44 -1.43 22.19 -8.61
N ALA A 45 -0.63 23.16 -9.04
CA ALA A 45 0.77 22.96 -9.40
C ALA A 45 1.59 22.43 -8.21
N ALA A 46 1.42 22.99 -7.01
CA ALA A 46 2.11 22.56 -5.80
C ALA A 46 1.80 21.10 -5.44
N LEU A 47 0.55 20.65 -5.59
CA LEU A 47 0.17 19.26 -5.35
C LEU A 47 0.80 18.29 -6.37
N PHE A 48 0.80 18.63 -7.66
CA PHE A 48 1.39 17.78 -8.70
C PHE A 48 2.92 17.72 -8.62
N ASN A 49 3.57 18.80 -8.18
CA ASN A 49 5.01 18.84 -7.93
C ASN A 49 5.43 18.21 -6.59
N LEU A 50 4.48 17.73 -5.79
CA LEU A 50 4.72 17.17 -4.45
C LEU A 50 5.34 18.19 -3.46
N GLU A 51 5.16 19.48 -3.72
CA GLU A 51 5.59 20.57 -2.82
C GLU A 51 4.64 20.70 -1.63
N GLN A 52 3.37 20.33 -1.84
CA GLN A 52 2.34 20.29 -0.82
C GLN A 52 1.66 18.90 -0.81
N GLY A 53 1.35 18.40 0.39
CA GLY A 53 0.55 17.19 0.54
C GLY A 53 -0.94 17.45 0.29
N GLY A 54 -1.61 16.54 -0.41
CA GLY A 54 -3.05 16.62 -0.64
C GLY A 54 -3.57 15.54 -1.57
N HIS A 55 -4.86 15.60 -1.86
CA HIS A 55 -5.53 14.65 -2.72
C HIS A 55 -5.84 15.28 -4.08
N ILE A 56 -5.53 14.56 -5.15
CA ILE A 56 -5.75 14.97 -6.54
C ILE A 56 -6.83 14.08 -7.18
N TYR A 57 -6.63 12.76 -7.08
CA TYR A 57 -7.51 11.76 -7.68
C TYR A 57 -7.46 10.44 -6.89
N SER A 58 -8.61 9.82 -6.65
CA SER A 58 -8.76 8.66 -5.75
C SER A 58 -8.01 7.40 -6.18
N ARG A 59 -7.59 7.29 -7.45
CA ARG A 59 -6.68 6.22 -7.89
C ARG A 59 -5.28 6.32 -7.28
N ILE A 60 -4.86 7.53 -6.88
CA ILE A 60 -3.54 7.80 -6.29
C ILE A 60 -3.65 7.83 -4.77
N SER A 61 -4.60 8.59 -4.23
CA SER A 61 -4.86 8.67 -2.79
C SER A 61 -6.29 9.11 -2.50
N ASN A 62 -6.84 8.65 -1.38
CA ASN A 62 -8.20 8.98 -0.93
C ASN A 62 -8.23 9.05 0.61
N PRO A 63 -8.89 10.04 1.25
CA PRO A 63 -8.86 10.18 2.71
C PRO A 63 -9.40 8.95 3.47
N THR A 64 -10.43 8.28 2.97
CA THR A 64 -10.96 7.07 3.61
C THR A 64 -9.95 5.93 3.54
N VAL A 65 -9.27 5.79 2.39
CA VAL A 65 -8.24 4.77 2.17
C VAL A 65 -6.96 5.09 2.97
N GLY A 66 -6.56 6.37 3.05
CA GLY A 66 -5.39 6.82 3.81
C GLY A 66 -5.47 6.46 5.28
N VAL A 67 -6.67 6.51 5.88
CA VAL A 67 -6.88 6.05 7.26
C VAL A 67 -6.58 4.55 7.41
N LEU A 68 -6.98 3.72 6.43
CA LEU A 68 -6.66 2.29 6.43
C LEU A 68 -5.15 2.07 6.29
N GLU A 69 -4.51 2.76 5.35
CA GLU A 69 -3.07 2.68 5.11
C GLU A 69 -2.26 3.07 6.35
N GLU A 70 -2.54 4.23 6.94
CA GLU A 70 -1.89 4.70 8.16
C GLU A 70 -2.10 3.74 9.34
N ARG A 71 -3.31 3.16 9.46
CA ARG A 71 -3.61 2.21 10.54
C ARG A 71 -2.86 0.90 10.39
N VAL A 72 -2.87 0.30 9.21
CA VAL A 72 -2.12 -0.94 8.94
C VAL A 72 -0.62 -0.69 9.13
N CYS A 73 -0.11 0.43 8.63
CA CYS A 73 1.28 0.84 8.83
C CYS A 73 1.66 0.92 10.32
N ALA A 74 0.81 1.55 11.14
CA ALA A 74 1.02 1.67 12.57
C ALA A 74 1.01 0.31 13.30
N LEU A 75 0.16 -0.63 12.86
CA LEU A 75 0.07 -1.97 13.46
C LEU A 75 1.26 -2.86 13.09
N GLU A 76 1.78 -2.76 11.86
CA GLU A 76 2.93 -3.53 11.37
C GLU A 76 4.28 -2.90 11.77
N GLY A 77 4.29 -1.67 12.29
CA GLY A 77 5.53 -0.93 12.59
C GLY A 77 6.30 -0.49 11.34
N GLY A 78 5.60 -0.36 10.20
CA GLY A 78 6.17 0.09 8.93
C GLY A 78 6.36 1.60 8.85
N THR A 79 6.98 2.07 7.75
CA THR A 79 7.14 3.51 7.45
C THR A 79 5.96 4.07 6.64
N ALA A 80 5.36 3.26 5.78
CA ALA A 80 4.15 3.58 5.02
C ALA A 80 3.43 2.28 4.62
N ALA A 81 2.17 2.39 4.21
CA ALA A 81 1.41 1.29 3.59
C ALA A 81 0.63 1.81 2.38
N ILE A 82 0.28 0.89 1.48
CA ILE A 82 -0.53 1.17 0.29
C ILE A 82 -1.66 0.14 0.24
N ALA A 83 -2.90 0.62 0.16
CA ALA A 83 -4.06 -0.24 -0.05
C ALA A 83 -4.21 -0.55 -1.54
N THR A 84 -4.55 -1.80 -1.85
CA THR A 84 -4.74 -2.24 -3.23
C THR A 84 -6.07 -2.97 -3.38
N ALA A 85 -6.52 -3.14 -4.63
CA ALA A 85 -7.81 -3.76 -4.92
C ALA A 85 -7.91 -5.24 -4.47
N SER A 86 -6.78 -5.93 -4.29
CA SER A 86 -6.75 -7.33 -3.85
C SER A 86 -5.36 -7.71 -3.31
N GLY A 87 -5.27 -8.82 -2.57
CA GLY A 87 -3.97 -9.36 -2.14
C GLY A 87 -3.02 -9.71 -3.30
N GLN A 88 -3.55 -10.18 -4.43
CA GLN A 88 -2.72 -10.43 -5.63
C GLN A 88 -2.22 -9.13 -6.26
N SER A 89 -3.03 -8.07 -6.25
CA SER A 89 -2.60 -6.75 -6.69
C SER A 89 -1.47 -6.21 -5.81
N ALA A 90 -1.52 -6.41 -4.49
CA ALA A 90 -0.43 -6.03 -3.58
C ALA A 90 0.88 -6.73 -3.93
N VAL A 91 0.85 -8.06 -4.11
CA VAL A 91 2.04 -8.85 -4.46
C VAL A 91 2.59 -8.43 -5.82
N TYR A 92 1.74 -8.30 -6.83
CA TYR A 92 2.16 -7.91 -8.17
C TYR A 92 2.74 -6.49 -8.20
N LEU A 93 2.07 -5.52 -7.56
CA LEU A 93 2.52 -4.14 -7.50
C LEU A 93 3.88 -4.03 -6.82
N ALA A 94 4.08 -4.74 -5.69
CA ALA A 94 5.36 -4.77 -5.00
C ALA A 94 6.49 -5.29 -5.89
N ILE A 95 6.26 -6.41 -6.58
CA ILE A 95 7.28 -7.00 -7.47
C ILE A 95 7.58 -6.08 -8.65
N MET A 96 6.57 -5.58 -9.36
CA MET A 96 6.77 -4.76 -10.56
C MET A 96 7.33 -3.36 -10.25
N THR A 97 7.25 -2.92 -8.99
CA THR A 97 7.91 -1.68 -8.55
C THR A 97 9.41 -1.91 -8.32
N LEU A 98 9.82 -3.13 -7.95
CA LEU A 98 11.19 -3.45 -7.55
C LEU A 98 12.01 -4.15 -8.66
N ALA A 99 11.37 -4.91 -9.54
CA ALA A 99 12.03 -5.78 -10.51
C ALA A 99 11.73 -5.38 -11.96
N ASN A 100 12.73 -5.58 -12.81
CA ASN A 100 12.71 -5.33 -14.26
C ASN A 100 13.02 -6.60 -15.05
N ALA A 101 12.88 -6.53 -16.38
CA ALA A 101 13.30 -7.63 -17.25
C ALA A 101 14.79 -7.96 -17.05
N GLY A 102 15.10 -9.24 -16.83
CA GLY A 102 16.44 -9.73 -16.50
C GLY A 102 16.63 -10.02 -15.01
N ASP A 103 15.76 -9.51 -14.14
CA ASP A 103 15.85 -9.76 -12.70
C ASP A 103 15.34 -11.17 -12.32
N HIS A 104 15.73 -11.61 -11.13
CA HIS A 104 15.45 -12.94 -10.59
C HIS A 104 14.91 -12.86 -9.16
N ILE A 105 13.95 -13.73 -8.84
CA ILE A 105 13.33 -13.87 -7.53
C ILE A 105 13.62 -15.27 -6.96
N VAL A 106 14.03 -15.33 -5.69
CA VAL A 106 14.02 -16.57 -4.91
C VAL A 106 12.76 -16.59 -4.07
N ALA A 107 11.96 -17.66 -4.18
CA ALA A 107 10.67 -17.77 -3.52
C ALA A 107 10.48 -19.13 -2.84
N SER A 108 9.74 -19.16 -1.74
CA SER A 108 9.30 -20.41 -1.13
C SER A 108 8.45 -21.23 -2.10
N SER A 109 8.66 -22.54 -2.15
CA SER A 109 7.85 -23.50 -2.90
C SER A 109 6.48 -23.77 -2.26
N GLN A 110 6.26 -23.31 -1.02
CA GLN A 110 4.99 -23.43 -0.29
C GLN A 110 4.30 -22.06 -0.19
N LEU A 111 3.95 -21.48 -1.34
CA LEU A 111 3.20 -20.22 -1.44
C LEU A 111 1.73 -20.46 -1.82
N TYR A 112 0.90 -19.44 -1.61
CA TYR A 112 -0.46 -19.41 -2.14
C TYR A 112 -0.46 -19.67 -3.66
N GLY A 113 -1.36 -20.53 -4.14
CA GLY A 113 -1.35 -21.02 -5.52
C GLY A 113 -1.43 -19.91 -6.59
N GLY A 114 -2.17 -18.83 -6.32
CA GLY A 114 -2.19 -17.67 -7.21
C GLY A 114 -0.83 -16.99 -7.35
N THR A 115 -0.08 -16.89 -6.24
CA THR A 115 1.28 -16.32 -6.24
C THR A 115 2.26 -17.25 -6.95
N VAL A 116 2.14 -18.57 -6.78
CA VAL A 116 2.94 -19.54 -7.56
C VAL A 116 2.70 -19.35 -9.06
N ASN A 117 1.44 -19.21 -9.48
CA ASN A 117 1.11 -18.98 -10.89
C ASN A 117 1.65 -17.63 -11.40
N LEU A 118 1.55 -16.57 -10.60
CA LEU A 118 2.10 -15.26 -10.95
C LEU A 118 3.62 -15.37 -11.24
N LEU A 119 4.37 -15.92 -10.30
CA LEU A 119 5.83 -16.06 -10.38
C LEU A 119 6.26 -17.01 -11.51
N ARG A 120 5.56 -18.13 -11.69
CA ARG A 120 5.97 -19.19 -12.62
C ARG A 120 5.50 -18.96 -14.06
N LEU A 121 4.33 -18.33 -14.25
CA LEU A 121 3.68 -18.27 -15.56
C LEU A 121 3.55 -16.84 -16.09
N THR A 122 3.30 -15.86 -15.21
CA THR A 122 3.05 -14.48 -15.63
C THR A 122 4.34 -13.67 -15.73
N LEU A 123 5.15 -13.64 -14.67
CA LEU A 123 6.37 -12.84 -14.60
C LEU A 123 7.43 -13.18 -15.66
N PRO A 124 7.62 -14.44 -16.10
CA PRO A 124 8.56 -14.74 -17.18
C PRO A 124 8.22 -14.06 -18.50
N ARG A 125 6.95 -13.70 -18.72
CA ARG A 125 6.51 -12.93 -19.90
C ARG A 125 6.99 -11.48 -19.87
N PHE A 126 7.35 -10.98 -18.68
CA PHE A 126 7.96 -9.68 -18.46
C PHE A 126 9.49 -9.78 -18.28
N GLY A 127 10.08 -10.95 -18.52
CA GLY A 127 11.52 -11.18 -18.38
C GLY A 127 12.01 -11.36 -16.94
N ILE A 128 11.10 -11.52 -15.96
CA ILE A 128 11.46 -11.77 -14.56
C ILE A 128 11.34 -13.26 -14.29
N THR A 129 12.39 -13.88 -13.76
CA THR A 129 12.43 -15.34 -13.51
C THR A 129 12.39 -15.66 -12.02
N THR A 130 12.08 -16.91 -11.66
CA THR A 130 11.96 -17.32 -10.26
C THR A 130 12.52 -18.71 -10.03
N THR A 131 13.31 -18.86 -8.97
CA THR A 131 13.69 -20.17 -8.39
C THR A 131 12.86 -20.42 -7.14
N PHE A 132 12.25 -21.62 -7.08
CA PHE A 132 11.49 -22.04 -5.91
C PHE A 132 12.32 -22.94 -4.99
N VAL A 133 12.37 -22.61 -3.70
CA VAL A 133 13.16 -23.30 -2.68
C VAL A 133 12.28 -23.90 -1.58
N LYS A 134 12.72 -24.95 -0.89
CA LYS A 134 11.93 -25.53 0.21
C LYS A 134 11.96 -24.58 1.43
N PRO A 135 10.85 -24.39 2.16
CA PRO A 135 10.89 -23.63 3.41
C PRO A 135 11.88 -24.23 4.40
N GLY A 136 12.69 -23.38 5.04
CA GLY A 136 13.70 -23.80 6.00
C GLY A 136 15.01 -24.31 5.39
N ASP A 137 15.10 -24.41 4.07
CA ASP A 137 16.35 -24.73 3.37
C ASP A 137 17.19 -23.45 3.19
N THR A 138 17.93 -23.08 4.23
CA THR A 138 18.73 -21.84 4.25
C THR A 138 19.92 -21.85 3.30
N GLU A 139 20.38 -23.01 2.84
CA GLU A 139 21.46 -23.10 1.84
C GLU A 139 20.96 -22.85 0.41
N GLY A 140 19.65 -23.02 0.18
CA GLY A 140 19.02 -22.73 -1.11
C GLY A 140 18.61 -21.26 -1.31
N PHE A 141 18.59 -20.44 -0.26
CA PHE A 141 18.30 -18.99 -0.32
C PHE A 141 19.54 -18.18 -0.66
#